data_AF-A0A7C8HW24-F1
#
_entry.id   AF-A0A7C8HW24-F1
#
_cell.length_a   1.000
_cell.length_b   1.000
_cell.length_c   1.000
_cell.angle_alpha   90.00
_cell.angle_beta   90.00
_cell.angle_gamma   90.00
#
_symmetry.space_group_name_H-M   'P 1'
#
loop_
_entity.id
_entity.type
_entity.pdbx_description
1 polymer ?
#
loop_
_entity_poly.entity_id
_entity_poly.type
_entity_poly.pdbx_seq_one_letter_code
_entity_poly.pdbx_strand_id
1 'polypeptide(L)'
;MKLFIPLLLLTLSASLTYAESIIPVSCDEIARITIVQARTSDPPVLTEEYPYVYPTVFWLKPEDASKYQEFTDPNKIATIYPDGTRVEYRPFLLSTPEGIIVSNTPYRIHVNEKQILIYLKTKEEAFDAARKVCPKIKPKAFFVYHYLLKQHLREKAELMDR
;
A
#
# COMPACT_ATOMS: atom_id res chain seq x y z
N MET A 1 26.42 -29.88 -33.37
CA MET A 1 25.17 -29.87 -32.56
C MET A 1 25.37 -29.81 -31.03
N LYS A 2 26.58 -29.62 -30.47
CA LYS A 2 26.78 -29.55 -29.00
C LYS A 2 26.79 -28.12 -28.40
N LEU A 3 26.76 -27.07 -29.22
CA LEU A 3 26.80 -25.68 -28.76
C LEU A 3 25.41 -25.05 -28.48
N PHE A 4 24.31 -25.72 -28.83
CA PHE A 4 22.97 -25.17 -28.63
C PHE A 4 22.46 -25.28 -27.19
N ILE A 5 22.90 -26.30 -26.45
CA ILE A 5 22.49 -26.52 -25.06
C ILE A 5 23.00 -25.41 -24.11
N PRO A 6 24.29 -24.99 -24.13
CA PRO A 6 24.73 -23.92 -23.25
C PRO A 6 24.11 -22.55 -23.60
N LEU A 7 23.78 -22.30 -24.88
CA LEU A 7 23.14 -21.05 -25.30
C LEU A 7 21.68 -20.95 -24.83
N LEU A 8 20.94 -22.08 -24.83
CA LEU A 8 19.57 -22.14 -24.29
C LEU A 8 19.53 -21.94 -22.77
N LEU A 9 20.52 -22.49 -22.05
CA LEU A 9 20.66 -22.33 -20.60
C LEU A 9 20.95 -20.88 -20.18
N LEU A 10 21.71 -20.13 -20.99
CA LEU A 10 21.95 -18.70 -20.76
C LEU A 10 20.72 -17.82 -21.05
N THR A 11 19.83 -18.23 -21.95
CA THR A 11 18.58 -17.48 -22.21
C THR A 11 17.51 -17.72 -21.13
N LEU A 12 17.59 -18.83 -20.38
CA LEU A 12 16.69 -19.14 -19.28
C LEU A 12 17.08 -18.48 -17.95
N SER A 13 18.33 -18.06 -17.77
CA SER A 13 18.79 -17.33 -16.59
C SER A 13 18.59 -15.81 -16.69
N ALA A 14 18.19 -15.31 -17.86
CA ALA A 14 17.92 -13.89 -18.12
C ALA A 14 16.44 -13.50 -17.94
N SER A 15 15.60 -14.38 -17.38
CA SER A 15 14.40 -13.90 -16.72
C SER A 15 14.84 -13.12 -15.48
N LEU A 16 15.03 -11.82 -15.71
CA LEU A 16 15.10 -10.77 -14.69
C LEU A 16 13.90 -10.98 -13.75
N THR A 17 14.10 -11.83 -12.75
CA THR A 17 13.28 -11.85 -11.56
C THR A 17 13.52 -10.49 -10.96
N TYR A 18 12.61 -9.55 -11.24
CA TYR A 18 12.56 -8.31 -10.49
C TYR A 18 12.47 -8.72 -9.03
N ALA A 19 13.58 -8.59 -8.31
CA ALA A 19 13.66 -8.96 -6.91
C ALA A 19 12.75 -8.00 -6.14
N GLU A 20 11.51 -8.43 -5.90
CA GLU A 20 10.60 -7.72 -5.01
C GLU A 20 11.22 -7.76 -3.61
N SER A 21 11.32 -6.59 -2.98
CA SER A 21 11.88 -6.49 -1.65
C SER A 21 10.81 -6.88 -0.63
N ILE A 22 11.07 -7.91 0.17
CA ILE A 22 10.13 -8.36 1.20
C ILE A 22 10.43 -7.59 2.48
N ILE A 23 9.41 -6.91 3.01
CA ILE A 23 9.48 -6.19 4.27
C ILE A 23 8.75 -7.02 5.33
N PRO A 24 9.46 -7.59 6.32
CA PRO A 24 8.81 -8.22 7.46
C PRO A 24 8.18 -7.14 8.33
N VAL A 25 6.92 -7.35 8.74
CA VAL A 25 6.20 -6.45 9.66
C VAL A 25 5.54 -7.26 10.76
N SER A 26 5.73 -6.80 12.00
CA SER A 26 5.10 -7.35 13.19
C SER A 26 4.06 -6.39 13.76
N CYS A 27 2.98 -6.94 14.33
CA CYS A 27 1.99 -6.18 15.10
C CYS A 27 2.62 -5.39 16.27
N ASP A 28 3.69 -5.91 16.87
CA ASP A 28 4.36 -5.26 17.99
C ASP A 28 5.08 -3.97 17.59
N GLU A 29 5.33 -3.76 16.30
CA GLU A 29 6.01 -2.58 15.75
C GLU A 29 5.02 -1.49 15.32
N ILE A 30 3.71 -1.80 15.30
CA ILE A 30 2.67 -0.89 14.84
C ILE A 30 2.09 -0.10 16.01
N ALA A 31 2.11 1.22 15.89
CA ALA A 31 1.49 2.14 16.85
C ALA A 31 0.01 2.36 16.54
N ARG A 32 -0.35 2.50 15.26
CA ARG A 32 -1.73 2.70 14.79
C ARG A 32 -1.90 2.32 13.33
N ILE A 33 -3.14 2.02 12.94
CA ILE A 33 -3.51 1.74 11.55
C ILE A 33 -4.55 2.76 11.10
N THR A 34 -4.34 3.36 9.94
CA THR A 34 -5.31 4.29 9.31
C THR A 34 -5.71 3.76 7.95
N ILE A 35 -7.00 3.77 7.64
CA ILE A 35 -7.53 3.47 6.32
C ILE A 35 -8.29 4.69 5.84
N VAL A 36 -7.90 5.22 4.70
CA VAL A 36 -8.57 6.37 4.08
C VAL A 36 -9.25 5.92 2.79
N GLN A 37 -10.27 6.65 2.35
CA GLN A 37 -10.78 6.54 0.99
C GLN A 37 -10.24 7.71 0.18
N ALA A 38 -9.54 7.42 -0.91
CA ALA A 38 -9.08 8.42 -1.86
C ALA A 38 -9.78 8.20 -3.20
N ARG A 39 -10.17 9.29 -3.87
CA ARG A 39 -10.61 9.22 -5.26
C ARG A 39 -9.41 9.01 -6.15
N THR A 40 -9.62 8.23 -7.20
CA THR A 40 -8.63 7.97 -8.25
C THR A 40 -8.61 9.06 -9.33
N SER A 41 -9.42 10.10 -9.17
CA SER A 41 -9.38 11.33 -9.96
C SER A 41 -8.47 12.39 -9.34
N ASP A 42 -8.04 12.20 -8.08
CA ASP A 42 -7.40 13.23 -7.29
C ASP A 42 -5.91 12.87 -7.07
N PRO A 43 -4.96 13.79 -7.32
CA PRO A 43 -3.55 13.54 -7.03
C PRO A 43 -3.34 13.09 -5.56
N PRO A 44 -2.42 12.15 -5.29
CA PRO A 44 -1.46 11.54 -6.20
C PRO A 44 -1.99 10.29 -6.93
N VAL A 45 -3.27 9.93 -6.75
CA VAL A 45 -3.84 8.69 -7.28
C VAL A 45 -4.67 9.02 -8.53
N LEU A 46 -4.09 8.78 -9.71
CA LEU A 46 -4.72 8.94 -11.01
C LEU A 46 -4.90 7.58 -11.70
N THR A 47 -6.13 7.08 -11.79
CA THR A 47 -6.51 5.89 -12.59
C THR A 47 -8.00 5.88 -12.91
N GLU A 48 -8.37 5.36 -14.08
CA GLU A 48 -9.76 5.27 -14.54
C GLU A 48 -10.41 3.90 -14.27
N GLU A 49 -9.65 2.89 -13.83
CA GLU A 49 -10.14 1.51 -13.67
C GLU A 49 -11.20 1.35 -12.56
N TYR A 50 -11.11 2.18 -11.52
CA TYR A 50 -12.00 2.14 -10.36
C TYR A 50 -12.08 3.53 -9.75
N PRO A 51 -13.21 3.91 -9.10
CA PRO A 51 -13.44 5.28 -8.64
C PRO A 51 -12.71 5.64 -7.34
N TYR A 52 -12.27 4.63 -6.58
CA TYR A 52 -11.63 4.83 -5.27
C TYR A 52 -10.50 3.83 -5.06
N VAL A 53 -9.50 4.26 -4.27
CA VAL A 53 -8.55 3.39 -3.59
C VAL A 53 -8.65 3.58 -2.09
N TYR A 54 -8.08 2.62 -1.36
CA TYR A 54 -8.07 2.60 0.09
C TYR A 54 -6.63 2.60 0.59
N PRO A 55 -5.98 3.78 0.65
CA PRO A 55 -4.66 3.92 1.26
C PRO A 55 -4.73 3.44 2.71
N THR A 56 -3.92 2.44 3.02
CA THR A 56 -3.82 1.82 4.33
C THR A 56 -2.44 2.10 4.88
N VAL A 57 -2.39 2.85 5.97
CA VAL A 57 -1.16 3.33 6.60
C VAL A 57 -0.94 2.59 7.91
N PHE A 58 0.17 1.87 7.99
CA PHE A 58 0.70 1.26 9.20
C PHE A 58 1.73 2.22 9.79
N TRP A 59 1.34 2.90 10.86
CA TRP A 59 2.24 3.83 11.55
C TRP A 59 3.10 3.04 12.52
N LEU A 60 4.41 3.19 12.37
CA LEU A 60 5.41 2.52 13.18
C LEU A 60 5.52 3.20 14.55
N LYS A 61 5.90 2.42 15.56
CA LYS A 61 6.37 2.98 16.82
C LYS A 61 7.71 3.69 16.61
N PRO A 62 7.97 4.84 17.27
CA PRO A 62 9.22 5.59 17.09
C PRO A 62 10.48 4.75 17.33
N GLU A 63 10.45 3.82 18.30
CA GLU A 63 11.56 2.93 18.63
C GLU A 63 11.83 1.85 17.56
N ASP A 64 10.84 1.53 16.72
CA ASP A 64 10.96 0.52 15.65
C ASP A 64 11.23 1.15 14.28
N ALA A 65 11.10 2.48 14.14
CA ALA A 65 11.30 3.25 12.92
C ALA A 65 12.64 2.95 12.23
N SER A 66 13.72 2.85 13.00
CA SER A 66 15.08 2.66 12.46
C SER A 66 15.27 1.31 11.77
N LYS A 67 14.47 0.28 12.11
CA LYS A 67 14.52 -1.03 11.43
C LYS A 67 14.18 -0.93 9.96
N TYR A 68 13.34 0.05 9.61
CA TYR A 68 12.83 0.21 8.25
C TYR A 68 13.68 1.17 7.41
N GLN A 69 14.72 1.77 7.99
CA GLN A 69 15.63 2.68 7.27
C GLN A 69 16.41 1.96 6.16
N GLU A 70 16.67 0.66 6.27
CA GLU A 70 17.34 -0.08 5.18
C GLU A 70 16.48 -0.17 3.91
N PHE A 71 15.15 -0.05 4.04
CA PHE A 71 14.23 0.03 2.92
C PHE A 71 14.11 1.45 2.37
N THR A 72 14.83 2.42 2.94
CA THR A 72 14.96 3.80 2.47
C THR A 72 16.40 4.05 2.03
N ASP A 73 16.68 4.05 0.74
CA ASP A 73 18.00 4.26 0.15
C ASP A 73 18.25 5.76 -0.17
N PRO A 74 19.17 6.43 0.56
CA PRO A 74 19.42 7.85 0.37
C PRO A 74 19.99 8.24 -1.00
N ASN A 75 20.40 7.29 -1.84
CA ASN A 75 21.07 7.54 -3.12
C ASN A 75 20.20 7.24 -4.37
N LYS A 76 18.93 6.89 -4.22
CA LYS A 76 18.02 6.59 -5.35
C LYS A 76 16.82 7.54 -5.42
N ILE A 77 16.32 7.75 -6.66
CA ILE A 77 15.27 8.71 -7.01
C ILE A 77 14.09 8.58 -6.03
N ALA A 78 13.99 9.56 -5.15
CA ALA A 78 12.95 9.68 -4.15
C ALA A 78 12.22 11.01 -4.38
N THR A 79 10.91 11.01 -4.14
CA THR A 79 10.17 12.27 -4.03
C THR A 79 10.46 12.85 -2.65
N ILE A 80 10.99 14.07 -2.60
CA ILE A 80 11.16 14.83 -1.36
C ILE A 80 9.99 15.81 -1.24
N TYR A 81 9.19 15.67 -0.19
CA TYR A 81 8.07 16.56 0.11
C TYR A 81 8.56 17.84 0.83
N PRO A 82 7.79 18.95 0.80
CA PRO A 82 8.17 20.20 1.47
C PRO A 82 8.35 20.09 2.99
N ASP A 83 7.80 19.07 3.62
CA ASP A 83 7.96 18.76 5.05
C ASP A 83 9.23 17.94 5.37
N GLY A 84 10.08 17.69 4.37
CA GLY A 84 11.30 16.90 4.49
C GLY A 84 11.09 15.39 4.34
N THR A 85 9.85 14.91 4.13
CA THR A 85 9.59 13.49 3.96
C THR A 85 10.15 13.00 2.63
N ARG A 86 10.98 11.94 2.67
CA ARG A 86 11.51 11.24 1.49
C ARG A 86 10.67 10.00 1.19
N VAL A 87 10.28 9.80 -0.06
CA VAL A 87 9.44 8.67 -0.48
C VAL A 87 10.04 7.94 -1.68
N GLU A 88 10.19 6.63 -1.55
CA GLU A 88 10.78 5.74 -2.56
C GLU A 88 9.78 4.74 -3.14
N TYR A 89 9.98 4.37 -4.41
CA TYR A 89 9.07 3.51 -5.18
C TYR A 89 9.73 2.18 -5.60
N ARG A 90 9.87 1.21 -4.69
CA ARG A 90 10.25 -0.18 -5.04
C ARG A 90 9.02 -1.08 -4.99
N PRO A 91 8.94 -2.16 -5.79
CA PRO A 91 7.94 -3.18 -5.58
C PRO A 91 8.29 -3.89 -4.26
N PHE A 92 7.62 -3.48 -3.18
CA PHE A 92 7.72 -4.17 -1.91
C PHE A 92 6.55 -5.14 -1.75
N LEU A 93 6.83 -6.22 -1.02
CA LEU A 93 5.83 -7.12 -0.47
C LEU A 93 5.85 -6.97 1.04
N LEU A 94 4.68 -6.93 1.67
CA LEU A 94 4.56 -6.92 3.13
C LEU A 94 4.42 -8.35 3.63
N SER A 95 5.39 -8.85 4.37
CA SER A 95 5.32 -10.16 5.01
C SER A 95 4.85 -10.01 6.44
N THR A 96 3.73 -10.66 6.77
CA THR A 96 3.18 -10.72 8.12
C THR A 96 3.14 -12.17 8.60
N PRO A 97 2.92 -12.42 9.91
CA PRO A 97 2.72 -13.78 10.43
C PRO A 97 1.55 -14.54 9.77
N GLU A 98 0.57 -13.82 9.20
CA GLU A 98 -0.60 -14.40 8.54
C GLU A 98 -0.43 -14.53 7.02
N GLY A 99 0.65 -14.02 6.44
CA GLY A 99 1.00 -14.18 5.03
C GLY A 99 1.51 -12.91 4.36
N ILE A 100 1.55 -12.94 3.01
CA ILE A 100 2.02 -11.83 2.20
C ILE A 100 0.85 -10.89 1.83
N ILE A 101 1.10 -9.59 1.92
CA ILE A 101 0.21 -8.52 1.48
C ILE A 101 0.89 -7.77 0.34
N VAL A 102 0.16 -7.59 -0.75
CA VAL A 102 0.62 -6.91 -1.97
C VAL A 102 -0.33 -5.78 -2.32
N SER A 103 0.19 -4.68 -2.89
CA SER A 103 -0.70 -3.69 -3.49
C SER A 103 -1.31 -4.28 -4.76
N ASN A 104 -2.63 -4.24 -4.86
CA ASN A 104 -3.36 -4.66 -6.05
C ASN A 104 -3.74 -3.45 -6.94
N THR A 105 -3.06 -2.33 -6.75
CA THR A 105 -3.20 -1.09 -7.53
C THR A 105 -1.89 -0.80 -8.28
N PRO A 106 -1.88 0.10 -9.28
CA PRO A 106 -0.65 0.59 -9.91
C PRO A 106 0.32 1.28 -8.94
N TYR A 107 -0.14 1.66 -7.74
CA TYR A 107 0.66 2.31 -6.72
C TYR A 107 1.43 1.27 -5.91
N ARG A 108 2.74 1.48 -5.77
CA ARG A 108 3.59 0.59 -5.00
C ARG A 108 3.41 0.82 -3.51
N ILE A 109 3.92 -0.09 -2.69
CA ILE A 109 4.04 0.15 -1.25
C ILE A 109 5.09 1.26 -1.05
N HIS A 110 4.79 2.17 -0.13
CA HIS A 110 5.68 3.25 0.27
C HIS A 110 6.14 3.01 1.69
N VAL A 111 7.43 3.25 1.94
CA VAL A 111 8.03 3.13 3.25
C VAL A 111 8.78 4.40 3.54
N ASN A 112 8.62 4.91 4.75
CA ASN A 112 9.50 5.90 5.32
C ASN A 112 9.70 5.59 6.81
N GLU A 113 10.46 6.42 7.49
CA GLU A 113 10.81 6.22 8.91
C GLU A 113 9.60 6.15 9.85
N LYS A 114 8.43 6.68 9.45
CA LYS A 114 7.26 6.77 10.32
C LYS A 114 6.18 5.76 9.99
N GLN A 115 6.13 5.30 8.75
CA GLN A 115 4.99 4.53 8.27
C GLN A 115 5.31 3.68 7.05
N ILE A 116 4.50 2.64 6.92
CA ILE A 116 4.34 1.87 5.69
C ILE A 116 2.95 2.16 5.13
N LEU A 117 2.88 2.54 3.87
CA LEU A 117 1.65 2.85 3.17
C LEU A 117 1.45 1.87 2.01
N ILE A 118 0.30 1.22 1.98
CA ILE A 118 -0.14 0.34 0.89
C ILE A 118 -1.46 0.84 0.30
N TYR A 119 -1.63 0.69 -1.01
CA TYR A 119 -2.87 1.04 -1.71
C TYR A 119 -3.62 -0.24 -2.07
N LEU A 120 -4.92 -0.26 -1.78
CA LEU A 120 -5.79 -1.41 -2.04
C LEU A 120 -7.04 -0.96 -2.79
N LYS A 121 -7.54 -1.81 -3.70
CA LYS A 121 -8.70 -1.52 -4.55
C LYS A 121 -10.00 -1.46 -3.77
N THR A 122 -10.15 -2.26 -2.73
CA THR A 122 -11.39 -2.35 -1.96
C THR A 122 -11.21 -2.05 -0.47
N LYS A 123 -12.30 -1.63 0.16
CA LYS A 123 -12.36 -1.37 1.60
C LYS A 123 -12.14 -2.67 2.39
N GLU A 124 -12.71 -3.77 1.90
CA GLU A 124 -12.64 -5.09 2.51
C GLU A 124 -11.21 -5.62 2.53
N GLU A 125 -10.47 -5.47 1.43
CA GLU A 125 -9.04 -5.78 1.36
C GLU A 125 -8.21 -4.91 2.31
N ALA A 126 -8.53 -3.62 2.44
CA ALA A 126 -7.87 -2.73 3.39
C ALA A 126 -8.03 -3.17 4.85
N PHE A 127 -9.24 -3.57 5.24
CA PHE A 127 -9.47 -4.14 6.56
C PHE A 127 -8.83 -5.53 6.73
N ASP A 128 -8.77 -6.32 5.67
CA ASP A 128 -8.09 -7.62 5.69
C ASP A 128 -6.58 -7.49 5.91
N ALA A 129 -5.94 -6.58 5.17
CA ALA A 129 -4.54 -6.23 5.36
C ALA A 129 -4.26 -5.74 6.79
N ALA A 130 -5.14 -4.88 7.32
CA ALA A 130 -5.03 -4.40 8.70
C ALA A 130 -5.09 -5.53 9.74
N ARG A 131 -6.00 -6.49 9.57
CA ARG A 131 -6.10 -7.66 10.45
C ARG A 131 -4.84 -8.53 10.36
N LYS A 132 -4.38 -8.82 9.14
CA LYS A 132 -3.18 -9.63 8.88
C LYS A 132 -1.91 -9.04 9.48
N VAL A 133 -1.80 -7.71 9.52
CA VAL A 133 -0.67 -7.02 10.14
C VAL A 133 -0.80 -7.02 11.67
N CYS A 134 -1.96 -6.60 12.19
CA CYS A 134 -2.13 -6.48 13.64
C CYS A 134 -3.61 -6.56 14.05
N PRO A 135 -4.13 -7.75 14.41
CA PRO A 135 -5.54 -7.93 14.73
C PRO A 135 -5.96 -7.23 16.02
N LYS A 136 -4.99 -6.88 16.89
CA LYS A 136 -5.22 -6.17 18.16
C LYS A 136 -5.53 -4.68 17.98
N ILE A 137 -5.14 -4.08 16.85
CA ILE A 137 -5.34 -2.65 16.59
C ILE A 137 -6.55 -2.46 15.70
N LYS A 138 -7.58 -1.78 16.23
CA LYS A 138 -8.73 -1.35 15.43
C LYS A 138 -8.33 -0.19 14.49
N PRO A 139 -8.46 -0.32 13.17
CA PRO A 139 -8.09 0.77 12.25
C PRO A 139 -8.98 2.00 12.42
N LYS A 140 -8.38 3.19 12.33
CA LYS A 140 -9.11 4.44 12.15
C LYS A 140 -9.47 4.59 10.68
N ALA A 141 -10.76 4.57 10.38
CA ALA A 141 -11.25 4.55 9.00
C ALA A 141 -11.98 5.85 8.65
N PHE A 142 -11.63 6.46 7.52
CA PHE A 142 -12.23 7.70 7.02
C PHE A 142 -12.70 7.53 5.57
N PHE A 143 -14.02 7.35 5.39
CA PHE A 143 -14.64 7.08 4.09
C PHE A 143 -15.60 8.21 3.69
N VAL A 144 -15.02 9.38 3.43
CA VAL A 144 -15.77 10.62 3.18
C VAL A 144 -16.73 10.45 2.00
N TYR A 145 -16.30 9.85 0.90
CA TYR A 145 -17.13 9.75 -0.30
C TYR A 145 -18.25 8.71 -0.17
N HIS A 146 -18.02 7.61 0.56
CA HIS A 146 -19.10 6.70 0.93
C HIS A 146 -20.15 7.37 1.81
N TYR A 147 -19.72 8.19 2.76
CA TYR A 147 -20.64 8.94 3.61
C TYR A 147 -21.49 9.92 2.78
N LEU A 148 -20.84 10.73 1.93
CA LEU A 148 -21.52 11.71 1.07
C LEU A 148 -22.49 11.04 0.08
N LEU A 149 -22.10 9.93 -0.54
CA LEU A 149 -22.99 9.18 -1.43
C LEU A 149 -24.22 8.66 -0.69
N LYS A 150 -24.03 8.09 0.50
CA LYS A 150 -25.13 7.60 1.33
C LYS A 150 -26.08 8.73 1.75
N GLN A 151 -25.54 9.90 2.07
CA GLN A 151 -26.33 11.08 2.39
C GLN A 151 -27.15 11.54 1.18
N HIS A 152 -26.51 11.68 0.01
CA HIS A 152 -27.19 12.10 -1.22
C HIS A 152 -28.35 11.16 -1.62
N LEU A 153 -28.14 9.85 -1.48
CA LEU A 153 -29.19 8.86 -1.76
C LEU A 153 -30.38 8.97 -0.79
N ARG A 154 -30.16 9.34 0.47
CA ARG A 154 -31.23 9.57 1.45
C ARG A 154 -32.04 10.82 1.09
N GLU A 155 -31.35 11.93 0.83
CA GLU A 155 -31.99 13.19 0.44
C GLU A 155 -32.84 13.02 -0.83
N LYS A 156 -32.35 12.25 -1.81
CA LYS A 156 -33.10 11.94 -3.03
C LYS A 156 -34.37 11.12 -2.75
N ALA A 157 -34.31 10.13 -1.86
CA ALA A 157 -35.48 9.34 -1.49
C ALA A 157 -36.54 10.20 -0.79
N GLU A 158 -36.13 11.05 0.15
CA GLU A 158 -37.03 11.98 0.86
C GLU A 158 -37.70 13.00 -0.06
N LEU A 159 -37.05 13.39 -1.17
CA LEU A 159 -37.64 14.25 -2.19
C LEU A 159 -38.63 13.53 -3.11
N MET A 160 -38.47 12.22 -3.31
CA MET A 160 -39.37 11.42 -4.14
C MET A 160 -40.64 10.98 -3.40
N ASP A 161 -40.61 10.96 -2.07
CA ASP A 161 -41.76 10.65 -1.21
C ASP A 161 -42.64 11.88 -0.90
N ARG A 162 -42.29 13.07 -1.42
CA ARG A 162 -43.07 14.32 -1.32
C ARG A 162 -43.78 14.63 -2.63
#